data_AF-A0A524RKQ6-F1
#
_entry.id   AF-A0A524RKQ6-F1
#
_cell.length_a   1.000
_cell.length_b   1.000
_cell.length_c   1.000
_cell.angle_alpha   90.00
_cell.angle_beta   90.00
_cell.angle_gamma   90.00
#
_symmetry.space_group_name_H-M   'P 1'
#
loop_
_entity.id
_entity.type
_entity.pdbx_description
1 polymer ?
#
loop_
_entity_poly.entity_id
_entity_poly.type
_entity_poly.pdbx_seq_one_letter_code
_entity_poly.pdbx_strand_id
1 'polypeptide(L)'
;MDNEGSRFSPLADTLIEVLIYGSECKEREEDCWSNHLKEKFGKAVKELRYRACEDNAVEKGIEQRLLSIADKLDAFIHHSFCINDSSNEIIKGDVAIAVEEAARLKAEHIDVVPLSAEQKQSIHNNIRKYTRLLSQLDGRAEAMANKVRVEKLKGEASFIGYQLLFEYYYRISDHDDAFSRDLHKISRGLHLIETEWTSNSLSIKKVVDRIHDLSSKLKNLLSS
;
A
#
# COMPACT_ATOMS: atom_id res chain seq x y z
N MET A 1 -6.72 26.28 -19.45
CA MET A 1 -5.52 25.44 -19.66
C MET A 1 -5.17 24.90 -18.30
N ASP A 2 -5.89 23.88 -17.89
CA ASP A 2 -5.67 23.24 -16.59
C ASP A 2 -4.66 22.12 -16.80
N ASN A 3 -3.61 22.16 -15.99
CA ASN A 3 -2.42 21.34 -16.05
C ASN A 3 -2.73 19.84 -16.23
N GLU A 4 -2.64 19.38 -17.47
CA GLU A 4 -2.46 17.98 -17.84
C GLU A 4 -1.12 17.51 -17.26
N GLY A 5 -1.14 16.88 -16.08
CA GLY A 5 0.10 16.34 -15.50
C GLY A 5 0.13 16.14 -13.99
N SER A 6 -1.00 16.05 -13.30
CA SER A 6 -1.00 15.78 -11.86
C SER A 6 -0.77 14.28 -11.59
N ARG A 7 0.48 13.86 -11.76
CA ARG A 7 1.05 12.94 -10.77
C ARG A 7 0.89 13.63 -9.42
N PHE A 8 0.45 12.92 -8.39
CA PHE A 8 -0.08 13.52 -7.14
C PHE A 8 -1.46 14.15 -7.29
N SER A 9 -2.32 13.59 -8.15
CA SER A 9 -3.74 13.90 -8.01
C SER A 9 -4.21 13.20 -6.74
N PRO A 10 -4.96 13.87 -5.85
CA PRO A 10 -5.48 13.22 -4.65
C PRO A 10 -6.30 11.96 -4.97
N LEU A 11 -6.90 11.88 -6.16
CA LEU A 11 -7.54 10.68 -6.66
C LEU A 11 -6.56 9.53 -6.90
N ALA A 12 -5.41 9.78 -7.53
CA ALA A 12 -4.37 8.77 -7.72
C ALA A 12 -3.90 8.21 -6.38
N ASP A 13 -3.61 9.09 -5.43
CA ASP A 13 -3.14 8.70 -4.10
C ASP A 13 -4.20 7.83 -3.38
N THR A 14 -5.48 8.23 -3.46
CA THR A 14 -6.59 7.48 -2.88
C THR A 14 -6.76 6.10 -3.50
N LEU A 15 -6.70 6.00 -4.84
CA LEU A 15 -6.80 4.71 -5.53
C LEU A 15 -5.60 3.81 -5.17
N ILE A 16 -4.39 4.37 -5.07
CA ILE A 16 -3.20 3.62 -4.65
C ILE A 16 -3.34 3.12 -3.21
N GLU A 17 -3.88 3.92 -2.29
CA GLU A 17 -4.17 3.47 -0.92
C GLU A 17 -5.16 2.29 -0.92
N VAL A 18 -6.23 2.36 -1.71
CA VAL A 18 -7.19 1.24 -1.86
C VAL A 18 -6.49 -0.01 -2.39
N LEU A 19 -5.62 0.13 -3.41
CA LEU A 19 -4.88 -0.99 -3.98
C LEU A 19 -3.93 -1.63 -2.95
N ILE A 20 -3.18 -0.82 -2.20
CA ILE A 20 -2.25 -1.30 -1.17
C ILE A 20 -3.02 -2.05 -0.08
N TYR A 21 -3.92 -1.37 0.63
CA TYR A 21 -4.57 -1.96 1.81
C TYR A 21 -5.60 -3.03 1.44
N GLY A 22 -6.29 -2.88 0.31
CA GLY A 22 -7.24 -3.88 -0.18
C GLY A 22 -6.57 -5.19 -0.59
N SER A 23 -5.40 -5.14 -1.24
CA SER A 23 -4.64 -6.34 -1.61
C SER A 23 -3.94 -7.04 -0.44
N GLU A 24 -3.88 -6.39 0.72
CA GLU A 24 -3.31 -6.90 1.97
C GLU A 24 -4.38 -7.22 3.02
N CYS A 25 -5.66 -7.05 2.68
CA CYS A 25 -6.78 -7.18 3.60
C CYS A 25 -6.77 -8.56 4.30
N LYS A 26 -6.48 -9.63 3.56
CA LYS A 26 -6.46 -11.01 4.09
C LYS A 26 -5.33 -11.27 5.07
N GLU A 27 -4.18 -10.63 4.90
CA GLU A 27 -3.01 -10.77 5.76
C GLU A 27 -3.06 -9.89 7.01
N ARG A 28 -4.04 -8.99 7.11
CA ARG A 28 -4.20 -7.98 8.17
C ARG A 28 -5.38 -8.26 9.10
N GLU A 29 -5.95 -9.47 9.06
CA GLU A 29 -7.24 -9.79 9.71
C GLU A 29 -7.19 -9.90 11.26
N GLU A 30 -6.05 -9.72 11.92
CA GLU A 30 -5.98 -9.75 13.39
C GLU A 30 -6.61 -8.47 14.02
N ASP A 31 -7.27 -8.60 15.18
CA ASP A 31 -8.15 -7.57 15.80
C ASP A 31 -7.57 -6.15 15.86
N CYS A 32 -6.27 -5.99 16.17
CA CYS A 32 -5.63 -4.68 16.23
C CYS A 32 -5.40 -4.07 14.83
N TRP A 33 -5.18 -4.90 13.83
CA TRP A 33 -4.97 -4.51 12.43
C TRP A 33 -6.28 -4.29 11.69
N SER A 34 -7.35 -4.98 12.07
CA SER A 34 -8.71 -4.71 11.63
C SER A 34 -9.11 -3.25 11.90
N ASN A 35 -8.83 -2.72 13.09
CA ASN A 35 -9.11 -1.31 13.41
C ASN A 35 -8.30 -0.34 12.56
N HIS A 36 -7.01 -0.63 12.34
CA HIS A 36 -6.17 0.19 11.46
C HIS A 36 -6.67 0.17 10.01
N LEU A 37 -7.05 -1.01 9.51
CA LEU A 37 -7.61 -1.18 8.17
C LEU A 37 -8.93 -0.43 8.01
N LYS A 38 -9.82 -0.50 9.02
CA LYS A 38 -11.05 0.30 9.07
C LYS A 38 -10.77 1.80 9.06
N GLU A 39 -9.74 2.26 9.77
CA GLU A 39 -9.33 3.68 9.73
C GLU A 39 -8.88 4.08 8.31
N LYS A 40 -8.06 3.25 7.66
CA LYS A 40 -7.55 3.49 6.30
C LYS A 40 -8.67 3.51 5.28
N PHE A 41 -9.53 2.49 5.27
CA PHE A 41 -10.70 2.48 4.39
C PHE A 41 -11.66 3.63 4.72
N GLY A 42 -11.85 3.99 5.99
CA GLY A 42 -12.70 5.13 6.36
C GLY A 42 -12.22 6.47 5.80
N LYS A 43 -10.90 6.66 5.69
CA LYS A 43 -10.32 7.83 4.99
C LYS A 43 -10.55 7.73 3.48
N ALA A 44 -10.26 6.58 2.88
CA ALA A 44 -10.44 6.36 1.45
C ALA A 44 -11.91 6.53 1.02
N VAL A 45 -12.88 5.99 1.76
CA VAL A 45 -14.33 6.12 1.50
C VAL A 45 -14.76 7.60 1.47
N LYS A 46 -14.32 8.38 2.46
CA LYS A 46 -14.64 9.82 2.53
C LYS A 46 -14.08 10.56 1.32
N GLU A 47 -12.83 10.28 0.97
CA GLU A 47 -12.17 10.91 -0.16
C GLU A 47 -12.80 10.50 -1.49
N LEU A 48 -13.10 9.22 -1.70
CA LEU A 48 -13.79 8.73 -2.91
C LEU A 48 -15.17 9.38 -3.08
N ARG A 49 -15.96 9.48 -2.00
CA ARG A 49 -17.26 10.16 -2.03
C ARG A 49 -17.12 11.65 -2.31
N TYR A 50 -16.12 12.31 -1.73
CA TYR A 50 -15.84 13.71 -2.01
C TYR A 50 -15.47 13.91 -3.50
N ARG A 51 -14.56 13.09 -4.03
CA ARG A 51 -14.12 13.15 -5.43
C ARG A 51 -15.23 12.82 -6.41
N ALA A 52 -16.15 11.93 -6.06
CA ALA A 52 -17.32 11.63 -6.89
C ALA A 52 -18.24 12.86 -7.09
N CYS A 53 -18.20 13.83 -6.18
CA CYS A 53 -18.99 15.07 -6.28
C CYS A 53 -18.27 16.19 -7.06
N GLU A 54 -17.02 16.01 -7.46
CA GLU A 54 -16.29 17.04 -8.22
C GLU A 54 -16.76 17.05 -9.69
N ASP A 55 -16.90 18.24 -10.28
CA ASP A 55 -17.38 18.41 -11.66
C ASP A 55 -16.55 17.58 -12.66
N ASN A 56 -15.24 17.49 -12.46
CA ASN A 56 -14.33 16.69 -13.27
C ASN A 56 -14.67 15.18 -13.25
N ALA A 57 -15.15 14.65 -12.12
CA ALA A 57 -15.57 13.26 -12.02
C ALA A 57 -16.86 13.00 -12.79
N VAL A 58 -17.80 13.96 -12.75
CA VAL A 58 -19.06 13.92 -13.50
C VAL A 58 -18.81 14.07 -15.00
N GLU A 59 -17.98 15.04 -15.41
CA GLU A 59 -17.59 15.27 -16.80
C GLU A 59 -16.90 14.05 -17.42
N LYS A 60 -16.09 13.33 -16.62
CA LYS A 60 -15.41 12.09 -17.04
C LYS A 60 -16.28 10.85 -16.90
N GLY A 61 -17.49 10.95 -16.35
CA GLY A 61 -18.41 9.83 -16.15
C GLY A 61 -17.88 8.75 -15.20
N ILE A 62 -17.03 9.12 -14.24
CA ILE A 62 -16.44 8.19 -13.27
C ILE A 62 -17.14 8.22 -11.91
N GLU A 63 -18.13 9.10 -11.69
CA GLU A 63 -18.69 9.33 -10.35
C GLU A 63 -19.32 8.06 -9.75
N GLN A 64 -20.11 7.32 -10.54
CA GLN A 64 -20.75 6.09 -10.07
C GLN A 64 -19.74 5.00 -9.70
N ARG A 65 -18.61 4.95 -10.40
CA ARG A 65 -17.55 3.97 -10.14
C ARG A 65 -16.83 4.29 -8.84
N LEU A 66 -16.55 5.57 -8.58
CA LEU A 66 -15.98 6.03 -7.31
C LEU A 66 -16.91 5.76 -6.14
N LEU A 67 -18.21 6.02 -6.29
CA LEU A 67 -19.23 5.70 -5.28
C LEU A 67 -19.32 4.19 -5.05
N SER A 68 -19.27 3.37 -6.11
CA SER A 68 -19.32 1.92 -6.00
C SER A 68 -18.12 1.36 -5.19
N ILE A 69 -16.91 1.86 -5.44
CA ILE A 69 -15.72 1.50 -4.64
C ILE A 69 -15.94 1.92 -3.20
N ALA A 70 -16.38 3.16 -2.96
CA ALA A 70 -16.62 3.68 -1.63
C ALA A 70 -17.62 2.80 -0.86
N ASP A 71 -18.75 2.43 -1.46
CA ASP A 71 -19.79 1.64 -0.79
C ASP A 71 -19.32 0.23 -0.43
N LYS A 72 -18.48 -0.39 -1.27
CA LYS A 72 -17.88 -1.71 -0.98
C LYS A 72 -16.90 -1.65 0.20
N LEU A 73 -16.08 -0.61 0.26
CA LEU A 73 -15.18 -0.38 1.39
C LEU A 73 -15.96 -0.01 2.66
N ASP A 74 -17.03 0.78 2.52
CA ASP A 74 -17.89 1.19 3.62
C ASP A 74 -18.63 0.00 4.25
N ALA A 75 -19.05 -0.97 3.41
CA ALA A 75 -19.60 -2.24 3.86
C ALA A 75 -18.60 -3.03 4.73
N PHE A 76 -17.31 -3.06 4.36
CA PHE A 76 -16.27 -3.66 5.19
C PHE A 76 -16.11 -2.97 6.55
N ILE A 77 -16.12 -1.64 6.58
CA ILE A 77 -15.93 -0.86 7.81
C ILE A 77 -17.03 -1.15 8.83
N HIS A 78 -18.28 -1.12 8.36
CA HIS A 78 -19.48 -1.27 9.18
C HIS A 78 -19.83 -2.72 9.49
N HIS A 79 -19.16 -3.68 8.87
CA HIS A 79 -19.34 -5.07 9.25
C HIS A 79 -18.65 -5.33 10.61
N SER A 80 -19.46 -5.69 11.59
CA SER A 80 -18.99 -6.36 12.81
C SER A 80 -18.56 -7.76 12.40
N PHE A 81 -17.33 -8.21 12.64
CA PHE A 81 -16.93 -9.60 12.37
C PHE A 81 -17.91 -10.53 13.10
N CYS A 82 -18.91 -11.02 12.37
CA CYS A 82 -19.94 -11.90 12.90
C CYS A 82 -19.39 -13.32 12.85
N ILE A 83 -19.84 -14.15 13.78
CA ILE A 83 -19.36 -15.52 14.02
C ILE A 83 -19.56 -16.47 12.81
N ASN A 84 -20.19 -16.02 11.72
CA ASN A 84 -20.44 -16.81 10.53
C ASN A 84 -19.40 -16.54 9.41
N ASP A 85 -18.57 -17.55 9.11
CA ASP A 85 -17.56 -17.53 8.05
C ASP A 85 -18.10 -17.08 6.68
N SER A 86 -19.38 -17.37 6.38
CA SER A 86 -20.03 -17.01 5.12
C SER A 86 -20.14 -15.50 4.89
N SER A 87 -20.37 -14.71 5.95
CA SER A 87 -20.45 -13.25 5.83
C SER A 87 -19.08 -12.64 5.62
N ASN A 88 -18.04 -13.20 6.24
CA ASN A 88 -16.67 -12.74 6.08
C ASN A 88 -16.16 -12.92 4.63
N GLU A 89 -16.49 -14.04 3.98
CA GLU A 89 -16.10 -14.27 2.57
C GLU A 89 -16.79 -13.31 1.59
N ILE A 90 -18.06 -12.95 1.84
CA ILE A 90 -18.79 -11.97 1.00
C ILE A 90 -18.13 -10.59 1.05
N ILE A 91 -17.80 -10.11 2.26
CA ILE A 91 -17.14 -8.81 2.41
C ILE A 91 -15.74 -8.82 1.79
N LYS A 92 -14.99 -9.92 1.93
CA LYS A 92 -13.70 -10.09 1.26
C LYS A 92 -13.86 -10.03 -0.26
N GLY A 93 -14.95 -10.61 -0.79
CA GLY A 93 -15.36 -10.46 -2.17
C GLY A 93 -15.57 -9.00 -2.55
N ASP A 94 -16.29 -8.24 -1.73
CA ASP A 94 -16.53 -6.81 -1.98
C ASP A 94 -15.24 -5.97 -1.96
N VAL A 95 -14.32 -6.21 -1.02
CA VAL A 95 -13.01 -5.53 -1.02
C VAL A 95 -12.22 -5.91 -2.27
N ALA A 96 -12.22 -7.17 -2.69
CA ALA A 96 -11.54 -7.59 -3.92
C ALA A 96 -12.12 -6.92 -5.17
N ILE A 97 -13.44 -6.79 -5.25
CA ILE A 97 -14.11 -6.07 -6.35
C ILE A 97 -13.74 -4.58 -6.32
N ALA A 98 -13.70 -3.96 -5.13
CA ALA A 98 -13.28 -2.56 -4.99
C ALA A 98 -11.83 -2.34 -5.46
N VAL A 99 -10.93 -3.28 -5.15
CA VAL A 99 -9.52 -3.26 -5.60
C VAL A 99 -9.44 -3.40 -7.12
N GLU A 100 -10.18 -4.33 -7.71
CA GLU A 100 -10.20 -4.51 -9.17
C GLU A 100 -10.71 -3.25 -9.88
N GLU A 101 -11.79 -2.65 -9.37
CA GLU A 101 -12.36 -1.45 -9.95
C GLU A 101 -11.44 -0.23 -9.78
N ALA A 102 -10.77 -0.11 -8.63
CA ALA A 102 -9.74 0.91 -8.42
C ALA A 102 -8.56 0.75 -9.38
N ALA A 103 -8.13 -0.48 -9.65
CA ALA A 103 -7.06 -0.77 -10.60
C ALA A 103 -7.45 -0.37 -12.03
N ARG A 104 -8.70 -0.66 -12.43
CA ARG A 104 -9.24 -0.27 -13.74
C ARG A 104 -9.34 1.24 -13.90
N LEU A 105 -9.93 1.94 -12.92
CA LEU A 105 -10.01 3.41 -12.94
C LEU A 105 -8.64 4.06 -13.05
N LYS A 106 -7.67 3.57 -12.27
CA LYS A 106 -6.30 4.05 -12.33
C LYS A 106 -5.68 3.79 -13.70
N ALA A 107 -5.84 2.59 -14.25
CA ALA A 107 -5.31 2.25 -15.57
C ALA A 107 -5.89 3.13 -16.69
N GLU A 108 -7.19 3.40 -16.65
CA GLU A 108 -7.93 4.12 -17.69
C GLU A 108 -7.73 5.64 -17.65
N HIS A 109 -7.59 6.23 -16.46
CA HIS A 109 -7.61 7.69 -16.30
C HIS A 109 -6.32 8.29 -15.77
N ILE A 110 -5.44 7.48 -15.17
CA ILE A 110 -4.22 7.97 -14.50
C ILE A 110 -2.98 7.47 -15.24
N ASP A 111 -2.90 6.17 -15.49
CA ASP A 111 -1.73 5.55 -16.13
C ASP A 111 -1.59 5.87 -17.62
N VAL A 112 -2.65 6.38 -18.24
CA VAL A 112 -2.62 6.88 -19.62
C VAL A 112 -1.82 8.18 -19.76
N VAL A 113 -1.62 8.92 -18.66
CA VAL A 113 -0.84 10.16 -18.66
C VAL A 113 0.63 9.81 -18.42
N PRO A 114 1.53 10.05 -19.39
CA PRO A 114 2.94 9.73 -19.21
C PRO A 114 3.56 10.61 -18.12
N LEU A 115 4.43 10.00 -17.32
CA LEU A 115 5.17 10.71 -16.29
C LEU A 115 6.21 11.67 -16.91
N SER A 116 6.28 12.90 -16.41
CA SER A 116 7.35 13.84 -16.78
C SER A 116 8.73 13.34 -16.34
N ALA A 117 9.81 13.87 -16.91
CA ALA A 117 11.17 13.51 -16.51
C ALA A 117 11.46 13.85 -15.04
N GLU A 118 10.99 15.01 -14.56
CA GLU A 118 11.17 15.42 -13.15
C GLU A 118 10.41 14.49 -12.21
N GLN A 119 9.20 14.13 -12.62
CA GLN A 119 8.38 13.15 -11.94
C GLN A 119 9.13 11.82 -11.87
N LYS A 120 9.55 11.23 -12.99
CA LYS A 120 10.32 9.97 -13.00
C LYS A 120 11.53 10.04 -12.05
N GLN A 121 12.31 11.11 -12.14
CA GLN A 121 13.45 11.35 -11.26
C GLN A 121 13.07 11.39 -9.77
N SER A 122 11.91 11.98 -9.44
CA SER A 122 11.37 12.02 -8.08
C SER A 122 11.07 10.62 -7.52
N ILE A 123 10.45 9.72 -8.30
CA ILE A 123 10.24 8.32 -7.88
C ILE A 123 11.59 7.66 -7.59
N HIS A 124 12.56 7.76 -8.51
CA HIS A 124 13.85 7.12 -8.31
C HIS A 124 14.57 7.65 -7.06
N ASN A 125 14.47 8.95 -6.81
CA ASN A 125 15.02 9.57 -5.60
C ASN A 125 14.35 9.06 -4.33
N ASN A 126 13.02 8.88 -4.35
CA ASN A 126 12.27 8.33 -3.23
C ASN A 126 12.62 6.86 -2.98
N ILE A 127 12.68 6.02 -4.02
CA ILE A 127 13.11 4.62 -3.91
C ILE A 127 14.52 4.53 -3.30
N ARG A 128 15.46 5.34 -3.78
CA ARG A 128 16.83 5.41 -3.23
C ARG A 128 16.84 5.89 -1.77
N LYS A 129 16.02 6.90 -1.44
CA LYS A 129 15.86 7.39 -0.06
C LYS A 129 15.37 6.27 0.86
N TYR A 130 14.29 5.58 0.50
CA TYR A 130 13.70 4.52 1.31
C TYR A 130 14.60 3.29 1.41
N THR A 131 15.40 3.00 0.37
CA THR A 131 16.41 1.93 0.44
C THR A 131 17.55 2.26 1.41
N ARG A 132 17.99 3.52 1.45
CA ARG A 132 18.98 3.97 2.46
C ARG A 132 18.41 3.89 3.87
N LEU A 133 17.15 4.29 4.05
CA LEU A 133 16.46 4.16 5.33
C LEU A 133 16.32 2.69 5.76
N LEU A 134 15.99 1.79 4.84
CA LEU A 134 15.95 0.36 5.12
C LEU A 134 17.32 -0.17 5.54
N SER A 135 18.38 0.23 4.84
CA SER A 135 19.75 -0.16 5.18
C SER A 135 20.18 0.34 6.57
N GLN A 136 19.72 1.54 6.97
CA GLN A 136 19.95 2.05 8.31
C GLN A 136 19.14 1.30 9.37
N LEU A 137 17.90 0.90 9.06
CA LEU A 137 17.06 0.11 9.95
C LEU A 137 17.63 -1.30 10.16
N ASP A 138 18.01 -1.95 9.06
CA ASP A 138 18.72 -3.23 8.96
C ASP A 138 19.95 -3.26 9.88
N GLY A 139 20.84 -2.26 9.78
CA GLY A 139 22.03 -2.16 10.63
C GLY A 139 21.78 -1.99 12.14
N ARG A 140 20.55 -1.66 12.55
CA ARG A 140 20.16 -1.52 13.97
C ARG A 140 19.04 -2.45 14.40
N ALA A 141 18.60 -3.38 13.55
CA ALA A 141 17.43 -4.22 13.81
C ALA A 141 17.62 -5.08 15.06
N GLU A 142 18.75 -5.77 15.18
CA GLU A 142 19.11 -6.57 16.37
C GLU A 142 19.14 -5.73 17.65
N ALA A 143 19.76 -4.55 17.60
CA ALA A 143 19.87 -3.65 18.75
C ALA A 143 18.50 -3.12 19.21
N MET A 144 17.56 -2.89 18.27
CA MET A 144 16.19 -2.50 18.59
C MET A 144 15.40 -3.65 19.21
N ALA A 145 15.52 -4.86 18.64
CA ALA A 145 14.91 -6.07 19.18
C ALA A 145 15.37 -6.35 20.63
N ASN A 146 16.68 -6.28 20.88
CA ASN A 146 17.26 -6.53 22.21
C ASN A 146 16.86 -5.48 23.26
N LYS A 147 16.48 -4.27 22.84
CA LYS A 147 15.98 -3.20 23.72
C LYS A 147 14.46 -3.24 23.92
N VAL A 148 13.79 -4.34 23.56
CA VAL A 148 12.33 -4.51 23.63
C VAL A 148 11.58 -3.43 22.81
N ARG A 149 12.20 -2.96 21.72
CA ARG A 149 11.62 -1.96 20.79
C ARG A 149 11.13 -2.62 19.50
N VAL A 150 10.60 -3.84 19.59
CA VAL A 150 10.18 -4.62 18.41
C VAL A 150 9.01 -3.98 17.67
N GLU A 151 8.01 -3.44 18.37
CA GLU A 151 6.90 -2.75 17.71
C GLU A 151 7.35 -1.50 16.95
N LYS A 152 8.35 -0.78 17.48
CA LYS A 152 8.96 0.35 16.77
C LYS A 152 9.72 -0.12 15.52
N LEU A 153 10.48 -1.21 15.63
CA LEU A 153 11.18 -1.82 14.49
C LEU A 153 10.20 -2.23 13.39
N LYS A 154 9.11 -2.91 13.78
CA LYS A 154 8.03 -3.33 12.89
C LYS A 154 7.36 -2.14 12.19
N GLY A 155 6.99 -1.10 12.96
CA GLY A 155 6.37 0.11 12.40
C GLY A 155 7.28 0.88 11.45
N GLU A 156 8.59 0.97 11.75
CA GLU A 156 9.54 1.60 10.83
C GLU A 156 9.74 0.79 9.54
N ALA A 157 9.82 -0.54 9.64
CA ALA A 157 9.92 -1.42 8.47
C ALA A 157 8.66 -1.34 7.60
N SER A 158 7.49 -1.38 8.24
CA SER A 158 6.20 -1.25 7.58
C SER A 158 6.06 0.07 6.85
N PHE A 159 6.39 1.19 7.50
CA PHE A 159 6.38 2.51 6.88
C PHE A 159 7.25 2.56 5.62
N ILE A 160 8.46 1.99 5.67
CA ILE A 160 9.34 1.94 4.49
C ILE A 160 8.71 1.08 3.38
N GLY A 161 8.14 -0.07 3.72
CA GLY A 161 7.44 -0.94 2.77
C GLY A 161 6.25 -0.25 2.09
N TYR A 162 5.42 0.45 2.86
CA TYR A 162 4.31 1.26 2.36
C TYR A 162 4.78 2.31 1.34
N GLN A 163 5.83 3.04 1.68
CA GLN A 163 6.35 4.10 0.81
C GLN A 163 6.88 3.54 -0.51
N LEU A 164 7.61 2.42 -0.48
CA LEU A 164 8.09 1.77 -1.70
C LEU A 164 6.94 1.18 -2.55
N LEU A 165 5.90 0.62 -1.93
CA LEU A 165 4.68 0.19 -2.64
C LEU A 165 4.01 1.37 -3.33
N PHE A 166 3.90 2.50 -2.64
CA PHE A 166 3.29 3.71 -3.19
C PHE A 166 4.01 4.19 -4.45
N GLU A 167 5.35 4.24 -4.42
CA GLU A 167 6.16 4.56 -5.61
C GLU A 167 6.01 3.51 -6.72
N TYR A 168 5.92 2.22 -6.38
CA TYR A 168 5.69 1.14 -7.34
C TYR A 168 4.40 1.35 -8.15
N TYR A 169 3.31 1.77 -7.49
CA TYR A 169 2.04 1.97 -8.17
C TYR A 169 2.04 3.11 -9.19
N TYR A 170 3.01 4.01 -9.17
CA TYR A 170 3.14 5.05 -10.20
C TYR A 170 3.80 4.58 -11.51
N ARG A 171 3.99 3.27 -11.70
CA ARG A 171 4.49 2.61 -12.94
C ARG A 171 5.73 3.30 -13.51
N ILE A 172 6.90 2.91 -13.02
CA ILE A 172 8.17 3.32 -13.62
C ILE A 172 8.31 2.61 -14.96
N SER A 173 7.97 3.28 -16.05
CA SER A 173 8.05 2.73 -17.42
C SER A 173 9.48 2.41 -17.88
N ASP A 174 10.50 2.79 -17.09
CA ASP A 174 11.92 2.64 -17.42
C ASP A 174 12.55 1.36 -16.81
N HIS A 175 11.75 0.49 -16.19
CA HIS A 175 12.21 -0.75 -15.56
C HIS A 175 11.54 -1.99 -16.15
N ASP A 176 12.31 -3.06 -16.32
CA ASP A 176 11.79 -4.35 -16.79
C ASP A 176 10.72 -4.92 -15.82
N ASP A 177 9.82 -5.73 -16.34
CA ASP A 177 8.72 -6.36 -15.59
C ASP A 177 9.26 -7.20 -14.41
N ALA A 178 10.48 -7.73 -14.53
CA ALA A 178 11.17 -8.40 -13.42
C ALA A 178 11.43 -7.44 -12.24
N PHE A 179 11.98 -6.25 -12.50
CA PHE A 179 12.30 -5.27 -11.47
C PHE A 179 11.04 -4.84 -10.71
N SER A 180 9.99 -4.50 -11.45
CA SER A 180 8.73 -4.03 -10.87
C SER A 180 8.08 -5.09 -9.99
N ARG A 181 8.08 -6.37 -10.41
CA ARG A 181 7.56 -7.48 -9.60
C ARG A 181 8.35 -7.70 -8.32
N ASP A 182 9.68 -7.66 -8.40
CA ASP A 182 10.54 -7.86 -7.22
C ASP A 182 10.43 -6.71 -6.24
N LEU A 183 10.38 -5.46 -6.73
CA LEU A 183 10.14 -4.28 -5.90
C LEU A 183 8.80 -4.41 -5.18
N HIS A 184 7.73 -4.78 -5.89
CA HIS A 184 6.40 -4.98 -5.29
C HIS A 184 6.44 -6.04 -4.19
N LYS A 185 7.04 -7.21 -4.47
CA LYS A 185 7.14 -8.32 -3.52
C LYS A 185 7.93 -7.94 -2.26
N ILE A 186 9.05 -7.25 -2.41
CA ILE A 186 9.89 -6.80 -1.28
C ILE A 186 9.13 -5.76 -0.46
N SER A 187 8.55 -4.77 -1.12
CA SER A 187 7.85 -3.64 -0.48
C SER A 187 6.63 -4.11 0.31
N ARG A 188 5.81 -5.00 -0.28
CA ARG A 188 4.72 -5.69 0.42
C ARG A 188 5.23 -6.54 1.58
N GLY A 189 6.33 -7.27 1.36
CA GLY A 189 6.98 -8.07 2.37
C GLY A 189 7.36 -7.27 3.61
N LEU A 190 7.86 -6.04 3.43
CA LEU A 190 8.20 -5.08 4.48
C LEU A 190 6.96 -4.47 5.14
N HIS A 191 5.97 -4.06 4.32
CA HIS A 191 4.74 -3.44 4.81
C HIS A 191 3.98 -4.38 5.77
N LEU A 192 3.92 -5.66 5.43
CA LEU A 192 3.27 -6.69 6.26
C LEU A 192 4.09 -7.11 7.50
N ILE A 193 5.30 -6.61 7.73
CA ILE A 193 6.06 -6.95 8.95
C ILE A 193 5.32 -6.50 10.21
N GLU A 194 4.55 -5.42 10.12
CA GLU A 194 3.80 -4.93 11.27
C GLU A 194 2.75 -5.92 11.76
N THR A 195 2.20 -6.76 10.88
CA THR A 195 1.20 -7.77 11.25
C THR A 195 1.81 -9.00 11.90
N GLU A 196 3.14 -9.12 11.95
CA GLU A 196 3.77 -10.31 12.55
C GLU A 196 3.61 -10.35 14.06
N TRP A 197 3.05 -11.46 14.55
CA TRP A 197 2.89 -11.73 15.97
C TRP A 197 4.25 -11.91 16.67
N THR A 198 4.52 -11.10 17.68
CA THR A 198 5.77 -11.13 18.46
C THR A 198 5.49 -11.36 19.95
N SER A 199 5.49 -12.63 20.37
CA SER A 199 5.25 -13.03 21.78
C SER A 199 6.48 -13.57 22.50
N ASN A 200 7.53 -13.94 21.77
CA ASN A 200 8.74 -14.51 22.33
C ASN A 200 10.00 -14.14 21.52
N SER A 201 11.17 -14.43 22.07
CA SER A 201 12.46 -14.12 21.44
C SER A 201 12.63 -14.74 20.05
N LEU A 202 12.06 -15.92 19.81
CA LEU A 202 12.13 -16.57 18.49
C LEU A 202 11.29 -15.80 17.45
N SER A 203 10.08 -15.36 17.80
CA SER A 203 9.25 -14.52 16.92
C SER A 203 9.88 -13.16 16.65
N ILE A 204 10.54 -12.56 17.65
CA ILE A 204 11.29 -11.32 17.47
C ILE A 204 12.48 -11.53 16.51
N LYS A 205 13.20 -12.64 16.67
CA LYS A 205 14.30 -12.99 15.77
C LYS A 205 13.82 -13.17 14.32
N LYS A 206 12.66 -13.80 14.11
CA LYS A 206 12.07 -13.95 12.77
C LYS A 206 11.81 -12.59 12.09
N VAL A 207 11.29 -11.61 12.82
CA VAL A 207 11.11 -10.24 12.30
C VAL A 207 12.45 -9.65 11.86
N VAL A 208 13.48 -9.76 12.70
CA VAL A 208 14.82 -9.24 12.41
C VAL A 208 15.43 -9.94 11.18
N ASP A 209 15.40 -11.27 11.14
CA ASP A 209 15.89 -12.07 10.02
C ASP A 209 15.17 -11.70 8.71
N ARG A 210 13.85 -11.46 8.76
CA ARG A 210 13.05 -11.03 7.60
C ARG A 210 13.42 -9.63 7.13
N ILE A 211 13.71 -8.69 8.03
CA ILE A 211 14.21 -7.35 7.67
C ILE A 211 15.57 -7.46 6.98
N HIS A 212 16.48 -8.28 7.51
CA HIS A 212 17.80 -8.52 6.91
C HIS A 212 17.70 -9.10 5.49
N ASP A 213 16.85 -10.12 5.31
CA ASP A 213 16.60 -10.75 4.01
C ASP A 213 16.01 -9.76 2.99
N LEU A 214 14.97 -9.02 3.37
CA LEU A 214 14.32 -8.05 2.48
C LEU A 214 15.24 -6.86 2.16
N SER A 215 16.02 -6.38 3.12
CA SER A 215 17.07 -5.37 2.92
C SER A 215 18.10 -5.83 1.90
N SER A 216 18.59 -7.06 2.04
CA SER A 216 19.58 -7.65 1.13
C SER A 216 19.01 -7.82 -0.29
N LYS A 217 17.76 -8.30 -0.41
CA LYS A 217 17.06 -8.41 -1.70
C LYS A 217 16.89 -7.06 -2.38
N LEU A 218 16.52 -6.02 -1.64
CA LEU A 218 16.37 -4.67 -2.20
C LEU A 218 17.69 -4.09 -2.68
N LYS A 219 18.77 -4.29 -1.93
CA LYS A 219 20.12 -3.86 -2.32
C LYS A 219 20.57 -4.53 -3.62
N ASN A 220 20.34 -5.84 -3.73
CA ASN A 220 20.66 -6.60 -4.94
C ASN A 220 19.86 -6.11 -6.15
N LEU A 221 18.55 -5.87 -5.96
CA LEU A 221 17.65 -5.37 -7.00
C LEU A 221 18.06 -3.99 -7.57
N LEU A 222 18.63 -3.12 -6.74
CA LEU A 222 19.09 -1.80 -7.18
C LEU A 222 20.53 -1.79 -7.72
N SER A 223 21.25 -2.90 -7.58
CA SER A 223 22.64 -3.04 -8.04
C SER A 223 22.75 -3.77 -9.38
N SER A 224 21.66 -4.44 -9.81
CA SER A 224 21.48 -5.04 -11.13
C SER A 224 21.03 -4.02 -12.16
#